data_AF-A0A1H8B268-F1
#
_entry.id   AF-A0A1H8B268-F1
#
_cell.length_a   1.000
_cell.length_b   1.000
_cell.length_c   1.000
_cell.angle_alpha   90.00
_cell.angle_beta   90.00
_cell.angle_gamma   90.00
#
_symmetry.space_group_name_H-M   'P 1'
#
loop_
_entity.id
_entity.type
_entity.pdbx_description
1 polymer ?
#
loop_
_entity_poly.entity_id
_entity_poly.type
_entity_poly.pdbx_seq_one_letter_code
_entity_poly.pdbx_strand_id
1 'polypeptide(L)' 'MQEWFTLAEKDLKSAQFLKDMHPASLGIICYHCQQSAEKYLKGYMIFQNEKIIRTHDLLVLNKKCRQYNSNFFGN' A
#
# COMPACT_ATOMS: atom_id res chain seq x y z
N MET A 1 5.65 12.56 -2.44
CA MET A 1 6.26 11.45 -1.65
C MET A 1 5.65 11.37 -0.25
N GLN A 2 5.87 12.36 0.64
CA GLN A 2 5.33 12.35 2.02
C GLN A 2 3.80 12.21 2.08
N GLU A 3 3.09 12.78 1.12
CA GLU A 3 1.64 12.65 1.01
C GLU A 3 1.18 11.20 0.82
N TRP A 4 1.91 10.39 0.02
CA TRP A 4 1.57 8.99 -0.24
C TRP A 4 1.72 8.14 1.02
N PHE A 5 2.80 8.34 1.77
CA PHE A 5 3.00 7.65 3.06
C PHE A 5 1.99 8.10 4.10
N THR A 6 1.63 9.38 4.13
CA THR A 6 0.56 9.90 5.00
C THR A 6 -0.79 9.24 4.68
N LEU A 7 -1.12 9.09 3.40
CA LEU A 7 -2.36 8.42 2.98
C LEU A 7 -2.33 6.92 3.30
N ALA A 8 -1.21 6.25 3.06
CA ALA A 8 -1.03 4.84 3.39
C ALA A 8 -1.20 4.56 4.89
N GLU A 9 -0.65 5.44 5.72
CA GLU A 9 -0.78 5.37 7.18
C GLU A 9 -2.22 5.60 7.63
N LYS A 10 -2.94 6.53 6.99
CA LYS A 10 -4.38 6.74 7.26
C LYS A 10 -5.19 5.48 6.97
N ASP A 11 -4.95 4.82 5.83
CA ASP A 11 -5.62 3.57 5.49
C ASP A 11 -5.31 2.46 6.52
N LEU A 12 -4.05 2.33 6.95
CA LEU A 12 -3.66 1.35 7.97
C LEU A 12 -4.39 1.60 9.30
N LYS A 13 -4.43 2.86 9.74
CA LYS A 13 -5.17 3.26 10.95
C LYS A 13 -6.65 2.99 10.84
N SER A 14 -7.26 3.23 9.68
CA SER A 14 -8.67 2.89 9.43
C SER A 14 -8.91 1.38 9.55
N ALA A 15 -8.04 0.55 8.95
CA ALA A 15 -8.14 -0.90 9.08
C ALA A 15 -8.02 -1.37 10.54
N GLN A 16 -7.05 -0.81 11.28
CA GLN A 16 -6.85 -1.11 12.70
C GLN A 16 -8.07 -0.73 13.55
N PHE A 17 -8.62 0.47 13.34
CA PHE A 17 -9.81 0.94 14.04
C PHE A 17 -11.04 0.05 13.75
N LEU A 18 -11.25 -0.31 12.48
CA LEU A 18 -12.39 -1.13 12.06
C LEU A 18 -12.29 -2.59 12.54
N LYS A 19 -11.09 -3.09 12.79
CA LYS A 19 -10.86 -4.43 13.32
C LYS A 19 -11.50 -4.63 14.71
N ASP A 20 -11.57 -3.58 15.51
CA ASP A 20 -12.08 -3.63 16.88
C ASP A 20 -13.61 -3.36 16.96
N MET A 21 -14.24 -2.97 15.83
CA MET A 21 -15.69 -2.76 15.72
C MET A 21 -16.47 -4.07 15.73
N HIS A 22 -17.70 -4.04 16.28
CA HIS A 22 -18.61 -5.20 16.29
C HIS A 22 -19.98 -4.84 15.69
N PRO A 23 -20.44 -5.55 14.63
CA PRO A 23 -19.71 -6.59 13.91
C PRO A 23 -18.55 -6.04 13.06
N ALA A 24 -17.44 -6.77 13.00
CA ALA A 24 -16.29 -6.39 12.20
C ALA A 24 -16.59 -6.56 10.71
N SER A 25 -16.33 -5.52 9.91
CA SER A 25 -16.49 -5.58 8.46
C SER A 25 -15.19 -6.00 7.77
N LEU A 26 -14.95 -7.32 7.72
CA LEU A 26 -13.72 -7.90 7.18
C LEU A 26 -13.39 -7.42 5.76
N GLY A 27 -14.39 -7.29 4.89
CA GLY A 27 -14.20 -6.80 3.53
C GLY A 27 -13.64 -5.38 3.49
N ILE A 28 -14.14 -4.49 4.35
CA ILE A 28 -13.67 -3.09 4.43
C ILE A 28 -12.28 -3.02 5.07
N ILE A 29 -12.00 -3.86 6.08
CA ILE A 29 -10.67 -3.98 6.67
C ILE A 29 -9.66 -4.40 5.61
N CYS A 30 -9.94 -5.47 4.85
CA CYS A 30 -9.08 -5.95 3.77
C CYS A 30 -8.87 -4.88 2.67
N TYR A 31 -9.91 -4.14 2.31
CA TYR A 31 -9.82 -3.03 1.35
C TYR A 31 -8.82 -1.96 1.83
N HIS A 32 -8.90 -1.51 3.08
CA HIS A 32 -7.94 -0.54 3.62
C HIS A 32 -6.52 -1.11 3.73
N CYS A 33 -6.35 -2.38 4.08
CA CYS A 33 -5.03 -3.03 4.06
C CYS A 33 -4.41 -3.03 2.65
N GLN A 34 -5.18 -3.41 1.62
CA GLN A 34 -4.71 -3.40 0.23
C GLN A 34 -4.35 -1.98 -0.22
N GLN A 35 -5.21 -1.00 0.09
CA GLN A 35 -4.98 0.41 -0.23
C GLN A 35 -3.76 1.00 0.47
N SER A 36 -3.52 0.63 1.73
CA SER A 36 -2.32 1.04 2.47
C SER A 36 -1.06 0.49 1.79
N ALA A 37 -1.03 -0.82 1.50
CA ALA A 37 0.09 -1.45 0.82
C ALA A 37 0.37 -0.82 -0.56
N GLU A 38 -0.68 -0.58 -1.36
CA GLU A 38 -0.58 0.07 -2.67
C GLU A 38 0.08 1.46 -2.57
N LYS A 39 -0.37 2.26 -1.60
CA LYS A 39 0.13 3.63 -1.43
C LYS A 39 1.56 3.68 -0.92
N TYR A 40 1.98 2.75 -0.05
CA TYR A 40 3.39 2.63 0.33
C TYR A 40 4.27 2.26 -0.86
N LEU A 41 3.86 1.29 -1.68
CA LEU A 41 4.62 0.91 -2.88
C LEU A 41 4.74 2.09 -3.86
N LYS A 42 3.63 2.77 -4.16
CA LYS A 42 3.64 3.96 -5.04
C LYS A 42 4.47 5.11 -4.44
N GLY A 43 4.39 5.32 -3.13
CA GLY A 43 5.21 6.31 -2.43
C GLY A 43 6.71 6.00 -2.53
N TYR A 44 7.09 4.73 -2.43
CA TYR A 44 8.47 4.27 -2.61
C TYR A 44 8.95 4.43 -4.06
N MET A 45 8.12 4.12 -5.06
CA MET A 45 8.44 4.38 -6.47
C MET A 45 8.74 5.87 -6.72
N ILE A 46 7.90 6.78 -6.20
CA ILE A 46 8.15 8.22 -6.28
C ILE A 46 9.45 8.61 -5.58
N PHE A 47 9.76 7.99 -4.43
CA PHE A 47 11.03 8.20 -3.73
C PHE A 47 12.24 7.86 -4.60
N GLN A 48 12.10 6.87 -5.47
CA GLN A 48 13.13 6.47 -6.45
C GLN A 48 13.06 7.27 -7.77
N ASN A 49 12.31 8.37 -7.83
CA ASN A 49 12.05 9.18 -9.03
C ASN A 49 11.34 8.42 -10.18
N GLU A 50 10.67 7.31 -9.89
CA GLU A 50 9.86 6.57 -10.86
C GLU A 50 8.47 7.18 -11.01
N LYS A 51 7.94 7.19 -12.24
CA LYS A 51 6.56 7.60 -12.48
C LYS A 51 5.59 6.54 -11.94
N ILE A 52 4.53 7.00 -11.26
CA ILE A 52 3.48 6.08 -10.80
C ILE A 52 2.79 5.45 -12.01
N ILE A 53 2.76 4.12 -12.00
CA ILE A 53 1.92 3.35 -12.93
C ILE A 53 0.47 3.31 -12.43
N ARG A 54 -0.48 3.48 -13.35
CA ARG A 54 -1.91 3.37 -13.06
C ARG A 54 -2.32 1.89 -12.99
N THR A 55 -2.06 1.26 -11.86
CA THR A 55 -2.53 -0.09 -11.52
C THR A 55 -2.86 -0.17 -10.03
N HIS A 56 -3.70 -1.14 -9.68
CA HIS A 56 -4.01 -1.56 -8.31
C HIS A 56 -3.38 -2.93 -7.97
N ASP A 57 -2.67 -3.53 -8.93
CA ASP A 57 -2.01 -4.82 -8.74
C ASP A 57 -0.74 -4.66 -7.89
N LEU A 58 -0.79 -5.17 -6.66
CA LEU A 58 0.33 -5.13 -5.72
C LEU A 58 1.54 -5.93 -6.21
N LEU A 59 1.36 -7.03 -6.95
CA LEU A 59 2.47 -7.82 -7.48
C LEU A 59 3.23 -7.03 -8.54
N VAL A 60 2.51 -6.32 -9.41
CA VAL A 60 3.12 -5.45 -10.42
C VAL A 60 3.89 -4.31 -9.76
N LEU A 61 3.28 -3.63 -8.78
CA LEU A 61 3.94 -2.55 -8.02
C LEU A 61 5.17 -3.05 -7.27
N ASN A 62 5.07 -4.20 -6.62
CA ASN A 62 6.17 -4.83 -5.89
C ASN A 62 7.34 -5.21 -6.82
N LYS A 63 7.05 -5.81 -7.99
CA LYS A 63 8.05 -6.10 -9.02
C LYS A 63 8.76 -4.85 -9.52
N LYS A 64 8.07 -3.70 -9.58
CA LYS A 64 8.67 -2.41 -9.89
C LYS A 64 9.58 -1.91 -8.77
N CYS A 65 9.13 -1.95 -7.52
CA CYS A 65 9.97 -1.57 -6.37
C CYS A 65 11.26 -2.41 -6.28
N ARG A 66 11.20 -3.68 -6.69
CA ARG A 66 12.35 -4.59 -6.72
C ARG A 66 13.50 -4.13 -7.63
N GLN A 67 13.22 -3.27 -8.61
CA GLN A 67 14.25 -2.67 -9.47
C GLN A 67 15.20 -1.75 -8.69
N TYR A 68 14.76 -1.24 -7.53
CA TYR A 68 15.52 -0.32 -6.68
C TYR A 68 16.01 -0.97 -5.38
N ASN A 69 15.34 -2.02 -4.91
CA ASN A 69 15.74 -2.74 -3.70
C ASN A 69 15.34 -4.22 -3.79
N SER A 70 16.34 -5.11 -3.72
CA SER A 70 16.16 -6.55 -3.82
C SER A 70 15.44 -7.20 -2.63
N ASN A 71 15.27 -6.47 -1.51
CA ASN A 71 14.52 -6.94 -0.34
C ASN A 71 13.00 -6.98 -0.56
N PHE A 72 12.48 -6.46 -1.68
CA PHE A 72 11.08 -6.68 -2.05
C PHE A 72 10.89 -8.13 -2.54
N PHE A 73 10.08 -8.91 -1.82
CA PHE A 73 9.87 -10.35 -2.07
C PHE A 73 8.56 -10.62 -2.81
N GLY A 74 8.52 -11.71 -3.58
CA GLY A 74 7.34 -12.14 -4.35
C GLY A 74 7.76 -12.77 -5.66
N ASN A 75 7.29 -13.99 -5.90
CA ASN A 75 7.69 -14.83 -7.05
C ASN A 75 7.19 -14.25 -8.40
#